data_AF-A0AA50E6P6-F1
#
_entry.id   AF-A0AA50E6P6-F1
#
_cell.length_a   1.000
_cell.length_b   1.000
_cell.length_c   1.000
_cell.angle_alpha   90.00
_cell.angle_beta   90.00
_cell.angle_gamma   90.00
#
_symmetry.space_group_name_H-M   'P 1'
#
loop_
_entity.id
_entity.type
_entity.pdbx_description
1 polymer ?
#
loop_
_entity_poly.entity_id
_entity_poly.type
_entity_poly.pdbx_seq_one_letter_code
_entity_poly.pdbx_strand_id
1 'polypeptide(L)'
;MNMIYQVNGVDWGNIDLYSPYQRSLNLIDGLSFDTLLLEINCNLRKINEETVRQQFEEDLNSRIEEAKSIFEANLHNVVNYAQSVRNLD
;
A
#
# COMPACT_ATOMS: atom_id res chain seq x y z
N MET A 1 -3.18 6.07 -19.42
CA MET A 1 -1.72 6.07 -19.22
C MET A 1 -1.48 5.41 -17.87
N ASN A 2 -1.36 4.08 -17.85
CA ASN A 2 -1.17 3.26 -16.64
C ASN A 2 0.28 2.79 -16.61
N MET A 3 1.12 3.41 -15.81
CA MET A 3 2.54 3.02 -15.64
C MET A 3 2.87 2.64 -14.19
N ILE A 4 1.91 2.17 -13.39
CA ILE A 4 2.15 1.92 -11.95
C ILE A 4 2.10 0.43 -11.56
N TYR A 5 1.48 -0.45 -12.35
CA TYR A 5 1.10 -1.76 -11.79
C TYR A 5 2.17 -2.85 -11.76
N GLN A 6 3.41 -2.60 -12.19
CA GLN A 6 4.46 -3.63 -12.16
C GLN A 6 5.70 -3.14 -11.41
N VAL A 7 5.82 -3.56 -10.15
CA VAL A 7 7.03 -3.41 -9.33
C VAL A 7 7.51 -4.82 -8.96
N ASN A 8 8.78 -5.13 -9.22
CA ASN A 8 9.39 -6.44 -8.94
C ASN A 8 8.65 -7.65 -9.57
N GLY A 9 7.97 -7.44 -10.70
CA GLY A 9 7.22 -8.49 -11.40
C GLY A 9 5.87 -8.86 -10.79
N VAL A 10 5.38 -8.10 -9.80
CA VAL A 10 4.03 -8.23 -9.24
C VAL A 10 3.08 -7.30 -9.98
N ASP A 11 1.95 -7.82 -10.45
CA ASP A 11 0.84 -7.03 -10.97
C ASP A 11 -0.10 -6.62 -9.83
N TRP A 12 0.10 -5.42 -9.30
CA TRP A 12 -0.71 -4.92 -8.18
C TRP A 12 -2.17 -4.66 -8.54
N GLY A 13 -2.52 -4.62 -9.83
CA GLY A 13 -3.90 -4.54 -10.28
C GLY A 13 -4.59 -5.91 -10.38
N ASN A 14 -3.84 -7.00 -10.22
CA ASN A 14 -4.34 -8.37 -10.38
C ASN A 14 -3.50 -9.37 -9.57
N ILE A 15 -3.55 -9.23 -8.24
CA ILE A 15 -2.89 -10.10 -7.27
C ILE A 15 -3.48 -11.52 -7.32
N ASP A 16 -2.61 -12.50 -7.44
CA ASP A 16 -2.93 -13.92 -7.29
C ASP A 16 -2.91 -14.31 -5.82
N LEU A 17 -4.10 -14.39 -5.21
CA LEU A 17 -4.25 -14.79 -3.81
C LEU A 17 -4.03 -16.29 -3.56
N TYR A 18 -3.88 -17.13 -4.58
CA TYR A 18 -3.48 -18.53 -4.40
C TYR A 18 -1.97 -18.66 -4.21
N SER A 19 -1.17 -17.73 -4.74
CA SER A 19 0.27 -17.63 -4.50
C SER A 19 0.57 -17.27 -3.04
N PRO A 20 1.31 -18.11 -2.28
CA PRO A 20 1.70 -17.77 -0.91
C PRO A 20 2.54 -16.50 -0.82
N TYR A 21 3.39 -16.24 -1.83
CA TYR A 21 4.22 -15.04 -1.89
C TYR A 21 3.35 -13.79 -2.05
N GLN A 22 2.48 -13.76 -3.07
CA GLN A 22 1.67 -12.57 -3.32
C GLN A 22 0.63 -12.32 -2.22
N ARG A 23 0.03 -13.38 -1.66
CA ARG A 23 -0.86 -13.28 -0.49
C ARG A 23 -0.17 -12.75 0.78
N SER A 24 1.15 -12.85 0.86
CA SER A 24 1.94 -12.30 1.98
C SER A 24 2.38 -10.84 1.78
N LEU A 25 2.10 -10.24 0.62
CA LEU A 25 2.43 -8.85 0.36
C LEU A 25 1.59 -7.92 1.25
N ASN A 26 2.19 -6.81 1.65
CA ASN A 26 1.49 -5.79 2.42
C ASN A 26 0.55 -5.00 1.51
N LEU A 27 -0.69 -4.81 1.94
CA LEU A 27 -1.65 -3.97 1.23
C LEU A 27 -1.36 -2.47 1.41
N ILE A 28 -0.80 -2.11 2.57
CA ILE A 28 -0.33 -0.76 2.88
C ILE A 28 1.17 -0.81 3.11
N ASP A 29 1.91 0.06 2.43
CA ASP A 29 3.36 0.13 2.62
C ASP A 29 3.70 0.65 4.03
N GLY A 30 4.78 0.11 4.59
CA GLY A 30 5.18 0.41 5.96
C GLY A 30 5.80 1.80 6.09
N LEU A 31 5.20 2.67 6.91
CA LEU A 31 5.83 3.92 7.33
C LEU A 31 6.68 3.69 8.59
N SER A 32 7.97 3.40 8.39
CA SER A 32 8.92 3.25 9.49
C SER A 32 9.41 4.61 10.01
N PHE A 33 9.99 4.64 11.22
CA PHE A 33 10.66 5.86 11.71
C PHE A 33 11.82 6.27 10.81
N ASP A 34 12.59 5.33 10.25
CA ASP A 34 13.69 5.65 9.33
C ASP A 34 13.17 6.30 8.05
N THR A 35 12.06 5.78 7.50
CA THR A 35 11.38 6.37 6.34
C THR A 35 10.88 7.78 6.66
N LEU A 36 10.18 7.94 7.78
CA LEU A 36 9.65 9.25 8.19
C LEU A 36 10.79 10.26 8.42
N LEU A 37 11.88 9.85 9.07
CA LEU A 37 13.05 10.71 9.28
C LEU A 37 13.73 11.08 7.96
N LEU A 38 13.79 10.16 6.99
CA LEU A 38 14.29 10.46 5.65
C LEU A 38 13.42 11.52 4.97
N GLU A 39 12.10 11.32 4.92
CA GLU A 39 11.14 12.26 4.31
C GLU A 39 11.22 13.64 4.98
N ILE A 40 11.29 13.70 6.31
CA ILE A 40 11.48 14.96 7.07
C ILE A 40 12.75 15.67 6.61
N ASN A 41 13.88 14.96 6.52
CA ASN A 41 15.16 15.55 6.13
C ASN A 41 15.18 15.99 4.66
N CYS A 42 14.41 15.34 3.79
CA CYS A 42 14.33 15.67 2.37
C CYS A 42 13.34 16.80 2.07
N ASN A 43 12.18 16.80 2.72
CA ASN A 43 11.03 17.62 2.30
C ASN A 43 10.82 18.86 3.16
N LEU A 44 11.21 18.84 4.44
CA LEU A 44 10.94 19.94 5.36
C LEU A 44 12.09 20.97 5.40
N ARG A 45 11.81 22.19 4.93
CA ARG A 45 12.75 23.32 5.07
C ARG A 45 12.90 23.81 6.51
N LYS A 46 11.84 23.69 7.32
CA LYS A 46 11.82 24.02 8.75
C LYS A 46 11.35 22.79 9.50
N ILE A 47 12.10 22.38 10.52
CA ILE A 47 11.79 21.21 11.33
C ILE A 47 11.29 21.68 12.69
N ASN A 48 10.01 21.45 12.96
CA ASN A 48 9.35 21.63 14.25
C ASN A 48 8.16 20.67 14.37
N GLU A 49 7.51 20.62 15.53
CA GLU A 49 6.41 19.68 15.78
C GLU A 49 5.25 19.81 14.79
N GLU A 50 4.89 21.03 14.38
CA GLU A 50 3.81 21.30 13.44
C GLU A 50 4.13 20.75 12.05
N THR A 51 5.29 21.11 11.50
CA THR A 51 5.74 20.67 10.16
C THR A 51 5.97 19.17 10.09
N VAL A 52 6.51 18.55 11.16
CA VAL A 52 6.70 17.10 11.24
C VAL A 52 5.35 16.37 11.31
N ARG A 53 4.38 16.91 12.05
CA ARG A 53 3.02 16.36 12.08
C ARG A 53 2.39 16.41 10.69
N GLN A 54 2.51 17.54 10.00
CA GLN A 54 1.98 17.68 8.64
C GLN A 54 2.61 16.67 7.68
N GLN A 55 3.95 16.54 7.68
CA GLN A 55 4.65 15.54 6.85
C GLN A 55 4.15 14.12 7.12
N PHE A 56 4.02 13.74 8.39
CA PHE A 56 3.50 12.43 8.78
C PHE A 56 2.08 12.19 8.26
N GLU A 57 1.19 13.18 8.37
CA GLU A 57 -0.18 13.07 7.88
C GLU A 57 -0.25 12.95 6.36
N GLU A 58 0.58 13.72 5.63
CA GLU A 58 0.70 13.62 4.17
C GLU A 58 1.21 12.23 3.75
N ASP A 59 2.25 11.73 4.41
CA ASP A 59 2.82 10.40 4.17
C ASP A 59 1.81 9.28 4.42
N LEU A 60 1.07 9.38 5.53
CA LEU A 60 0.06 8.40 5.89
C LEU A 60 -1.11 8.41 4.90
N ASN A 61 -1.61 9.60 4.55
CA ASN A 61 -2.72 9.73 3.60
C ASN A 61 -2.36 9.19 2.22
N SER A 62 -1.17 9.51 1.71
CA SER A 62 -0.71 8.98 0.41
C SER A 62 -0.72 7.44 0.39
N ARG A 63 -0.21 6.81 1.45
CA ARG A 63 -0.16 5.35 1.58
C ARG A 63 -1.54 4.73 1.71
N ILE A 64 -2.46 5.38 2.42
CA ILE A 64 -3.85 4.93 2.54
C ILE A 64 -4.55 4.97 1.18
N GLU A 65 -4.39 6.05 0.41
CA GLU A 65 -5.03 6.18 -0.90
C GLU A 65 -4.49 5.17 -1.92
N GLU A 66 -3.18 4.90 -1.90
CA GLU A 66 -2.60 3.82 -2.70
C GLU A 66 -3.15 2.45 -2.29
N ALA A 67 -3.17 2.14 -0.99
CA ALA A 67 -3.72 0.89 -0.47
C ALA A 67 -5.19 0.69 -0.87
N LYS A 68 -6.01 1.74 -0.81
CA LYS A 68 -7.40 1.72 -1.29
C LYS A 68 -7.46 1.40 -2.78
N SER A 69 -6.63 2.04 -3.60
CA SER A 69 -6.61 1.80 -5.05
C SER A 69 -6.26 0.34 -5.38
N ILE A 70 -5.24 -0.21 -4.72
CA ILE A 70 -4.84 -1.62 -4.86
C ILE A 70 -5.97 -2.53 -4.39
N PHE A 71 -6.58 -2.25 -3.24
CA PHE A 71 -7.70 -3.04 -2.72
C PHE A 71 -8.87 -3.09 -3.69
N GLU A 72 -9.31 -1.94 -4.20
CA GLU A 72 -10.44 -1.85 -5.13
C GLU A 72 -10.17 -2.61 -6.44
N ALA A 73 -8.95 -2.53 -6.97
CA ALA A 73 -8.56 -3.29 -8.15
C ALA A 73 -8.64 -4.82 -7.94
N ASN A 74 -8.44 -5.28 -6.70
CA ASN A 74 -8.38 -6.70 -6.34
C ASN A 74 -9.61 -7.20 -5.57
N LEU A 75 -10.64 -6.38 -5.39
CA LEU A 75 -11.80 -6.71 -4.57
C LEU A 75 -12.45 -8.03 -5.00
N HIS A 76 -12.58 -8.26 -6.31
CA HIS A 76 -13.12 -9.50 -6.84
C HIS A 76 -12.25 -10.72 -6.50
N ASN A 77 -10.93 -10.61 -6.65
CA ASN A 77 -9.99 -11.69 -6.31
C ASN A 77 -10.08 -12.04 -4.82
N VAL A 78 -10.16 -11.03 -3.95
CA VAL A 78 -10.32 -11.20 -2.49
C VAL A 78 -11.60 -11.95 -2.16
N VAL A 79 -12.73 -11.54 -2.73
CA VAL A 79 -14.03 -12.19 -2.50
C VAL A 79 -13.99 -13.65 -2.95
N ASN A 80 -13.54 -13.93 -4.18
CA ASN A 80 -13.48 -15.28 -4.73
C ASN A 80 -12.58 -16.20 -3.89
N TYR A 81 -11.38 -15.73 -3.52
CA TYR A 81 -10.47 -16.51 -2.68
C TYR A 81 -11.11 -16.81 -1.32
N ALA A 82 -11.70 -15.82 -0.66
CA ALA A 82 -12.34 -15.99 0.65
C ALA A 82 -13.54 -16.95 0.61
N GLN A 83 -14.34 -16.91 -0.46
CA GLN A 83 -15.43 -17.87 -0.70
C GLN A 83 -14.90 -19.29 -0.90
N SER A 84 -13.87 -19.46 -1.74
CA SER A 84 -13.29 -20.78 -2.03
C SER A 84 -12.73 -21.47 -0.79
N VAL A 85 -12.05 -20.73 0.10
CA VAL A 85 -11.52 -21.28 1.37
C VAL A 85 -12.63 -21.71 2.33
N ARG A 86 -13.81 -21.10 2.24
CA ARG A 86 -14.98 -21.45 3.06
C ARG A 86 -15.93 -22.45 2.39
N ASN A 87 -15.63 -22.89 1.17
CA ASN A 87 -16.52 -23.71 0.33
C ASN A 87 -17.94 -23.11 0.21
N LEU A 88 -18.04 -21.80 0.01
CA LEU A 88 -19.33 -21.10 -0.12
C LEU A 88 -19.88 -21.11 -1.56
N ASP A 89 -19.45 -22.07 -2.37
CA ASP A 89 -19.90 -22.26 -3.76
C ASP A 89 -21.31 -22.86 -3.83
#